data_AF-A0A650CN41-F1
#
_entry.id   AF-A0A650CN41-F1
#
_cell.length_a   1.000
_cell.length_b   1.000
_cell.length_c   1.000
_cell.angle_alpha   90.00
_cell.angle_beta   90.00
_cell.angle_gamma   90.00
#
_symmetry.space_group_name_H-M   'P 1'
#
loop_
_entity.id
_entity.type
_entity.pdbx_description
1 polymer ?
#
loop_
_entity_poly.entity_id
_entity_poly.type
_entity_poly.pdbx_seq_one_letter_code
_entity_poly.pdbx_strand_id
1 'polypeptide(L)'
;MSIFSLDVKRIHESIRSQLDDILTESHEVRGVSKGYEIRQRYTRNIDGEIEEIFVKKGDYSVSLYINSNGVYTVTINKDGKIEAKELSREELEKIIKDILSTISG
;
A
#
# COMPACT_ATOMS: atom_id res chain seq x y z
N MET A 1 -17.67 -12.08 2.64
CA MET A 1 -17.63 -10.89 3.51
C MET A 1 -16.65 -9.90 2.89
N SER A 2 -17.10 -8.70 2.54
CA SER A 2 -16.22 -7.67 1.96
C SER A 2 -15.23 -7.20 3.03
N ILE A 3 -13.94 -7.26 2.72
CA ILE A 3 -12.86 -6.81 3.60
C ILE A 3 -12.82 -5.26 3.65
N PHE A 4 -13.63 -4.59 2.83
CA PHE A 4 -13.55 -3.15 2.56
C PHE A 4 -14.83 -2.40 2.95
N SER A 5 -15.22 -2.39 4.22
CA SER A 5 -15.45 -1.06 4.80
C SER A 5 -14.07 -0.40 4.77
N LEU A 6 -13.90 0.70 4.05
CA LEU A 6 -12.59 1.25 3.66
C LEU A 6 -11.84 1.79 4.89
N ASP A 7 -11.36 0.86 5.70
CA ASP A 7 -10.67 1.06 6.96
C ASP A 7 -9.18 1.06 6.65
N VAL A 8 -8.64 2.28 6.55
CA VAL A 8 -7.26 2.55 6.17
C VAL A 8 -6.30 1.86 7.13
N LYS A 9 -6.61 1.87 8.43
CA LYS A 9 -5.85 1.15 9.45
C LYS A 9 -5.86 -0.36 9.22
N ARG A 10 -7.01 -0.94 8.88
CA ARG A 10 -7.10 -2.38 8.57
C ARG A 10 -6.26 -2.77 7.36
N ILE A 11 -6.20 -1.93 6.32
CA ILE A 11 -5.33 -2.14 5.16
C ILE A 11 -3.86 -2.16 5.61
N HIS A 12 -3.47 -1.15 6.40
CA HIS A 12 -2.12 -1.05 6.95
C HIS A 12 -1.71 -2.32 7.71
N GLU A 13 -2.53 -2.73 8.68
CA GLU A 13 -2.29 -3.91 9.52
C GLU A 13 -2.27 -5.21 8.71
N SER A 14 -3.13 -5.33 7.69
CA SER A 14 -3.20 -6.53 6.85
C SER A 14 -1.91 -6.76 6.08
N ILE A 15 -1.35 -5.72 5.45
CA ILE A 15 -0.08 -5.82 4.73
C ILE A 15 1.06 -6.03 5.72
N ARG A 16 1.13 -5.22 6.78
CA ARG A 16 2.18 -5.29 7.81
C ARG A 16 2.32 -6.69 8.41
N SER A 17 1.21 -7.38 8.65
CA SER A 17 1.21 -8.72 9.24
C SER A 17 1.86 -9.81 8.38
N GLN A 18 2.08 -9.54 7.08
CA GLN A 18 2.63 -10.47 6.09
C GLN A 18 4.12 -10.19 5.78
N LEU A 19 4.75 -9.22 6.45
CA LEU A 19 6.15 -8.84 6.19
C LEU A 19 7.10 -9.58 7.15
N ASP A 20 8.21 -10.09 6.61
CA ASP A 20 9.15 -10.95 7.35
C ASP A 20 10.14 -10.15 8.22
N ASP A 21 10.66 -9.01 7.73
CA ASP A 21 11.71 -8.22 8.39
C ASP A 21 11.25 -6.78 8.69
N ILE A 22 10.53 -6.59 9.80
CA ILE A 22 9.93 -5.28 10.14
C ILE A 22 10.95 -4.36 10.83
N LEU A 23 11.45 -3.36 10.12
CA LEU A 23 12.06 -2.17 10.73
C LEU A 23 10.98 -1.11 10.93
N THR A 24 10.77 -0.70 12.18
CA THR A 24 9.82 0.37 12.52
C THR A 24 10.60 1.63 12.86
N GLU A 25 10.69 2.58 11.93
CA GLU A 25 11.27 3.91 12.18
C GLU A 25 10.14 4.92 12.29
N SER A 26 9.86 5.39 13.51
CA SER A 26 8.90 6.44 13.92
C SER A 26 7.46 6.32 13.39
N HIS A 27 7.24 6.26 12.07
CA HIS A 27 5.93 6.14 11.40
C HIS A 27 5.98 5.28 10.13
N GLU A 28 7.11 4.63 9.84
CA GLU A 28 7.31 3.82 8.64
C GLU A 28 7.60 2.36 8.99
N VAL A 29 6.86 1.46 8.37
CA VAL A 29 7.09 0.02 8.38
C VAL A 29 7.83 -0.33 7.10
N ARG A 30 9.02 -0.90 7.21
CA ARG A 30 9.75 -1.47 6.07
C ARG A 30 9.84 -2.97 6.24
N GLY A 31 9.66 -3.71 5.16
CA GLY A 31 9.87 -5.15 5.16
C GLY A 31 10.13 -5.68 3.76
N VAL A 32 10.53 -6.94 3.70
CA VAL A 32 10.70 -7.69 2.46
C VAL A 32 9.76 -8.88 2.50
N SER A 33 9.16 -9.22 1.36
CA SER A 33 8.42 -10.46 1.18
C SER A 33 8.58 -10.94 -0.26
N LYS A 34 8.97 -12.21 -0.46
CA LYS A 34 9.16 -12.84 -1.80
C LYS A 34 10.02 -12.00 -2.78
N GLY A 35 11.03 -11.31 -2.25
CA GLY A 35 11.92 -10.43 -3.03
C GLY A 35 11.30 -9.09 -3.46
N TYR A 36 10.13 -8.74 -2.94
CA TYR A 36 9.58 -7.39 -3.00
C TYR A 36 10.01 -6.61 -1.77
N GLU A 37 10.47 -5.39 -1.97
CA GLU A 37 10.59 -4.41 -0.90
C GLU A 37 9.24 -3.74 -0.69
N ILE A 38 8.75 -3.72 0.54
CA ILE A 38 7.51 -3.06 0.92
C ILE A 38 7.81 -2.00 1.97
N ARG A 39 7.25 -0.80 1.77
CA ARG A 39 7.26 0.28 2.75
C ARG A 39 5.84 0.76 2.95
N GLN A 40 5.46 0.96 4.20
CA GLN A 40 4.15 1.50 4.56
C GLN A 40 4.33 2.67 5.50
N ARG A 41 3.54 3.72 5.30
CA ARG A 41 3.41 4.83 6.24
C ARG A 41 1.95 5.09 6.52
N TYR A 42 1.56 4.79 7.76
CA TYR A 42 0.23 5.09 8.26
C TYR A 42 0.27 6.38 9.07
N THR A 43 -0.58 7.33 8.72
CA THR A 43 -0.73 8.61 9.43
C THR A 43 -2.19 8.77 9.84
N ARG A 44 -2.43 9.17 11.09
CA ARG A 44 -3.75 9.53 11.59
C ARG A 44 -3.71 10.92 12.21
N ASN A 45 -4.58 11.80 11.75
CA ASN A 45 -4.72 13.16 12.26
C ASN A 45 -6.21 13.53 12.40
N ILE A 46 -6.49 14.82 12.66
CA ILE A 46 -7.86 15.33 12.80
C ILE A 46 -8.66 15.28 11.49
N ASP A 47 -7.96 15.32 10.35
CA ASP A 47 -8.56 15.39 9.01
C ASP A 47 -8.80 13.99 8.41
N GLY A 48 -8.31 12.92 9.05
CA GLY A 48 -8.55 11.55 8.65
C GLY A 48 -7.37 10.60 8.87
N GLU A 49 -7.45 9.47 8.19
CA GLU A 49 -6.41 8.44 8.12
C GLU A 49 -5.84 8.39 6.71
N ILE A 50 -4.52 8.28 6.63
CA ILE A 50 -3.76 8.17 5.40
C ILE A 50 -2.89 6.92 5.49
N GLU A 51 -2.88 6.13 4.41
CA GLU A 51 -1.96 5.04 4.21
C GLU A 51 -1.20 5.26 2.90
N GLU A 52 0.13 5.24 2.99
CA GLU A 52 1.02 5.25 1.84
C GLU A 52 1.70 3.89 1.77
N ILE A 53 1.57 3.19 0.64
CA ILE A 53 2.18 1.88 0.40
C ILE A 53 3.11 2.00 -0.79
N PHE A 54 4.36 1.58 -0.62
CA PHE A 54 5.32 1.44 -1.70
C PHE A 54 5.74 -0.02 -1.82
N VAL A 55 5.63 -0.58 -3.03
CA VAL A 55 6.04 -1.94 -3.37
C VAL A 55 7.05 -1.87 -4.52
N LYS A 56 8.23 -2.47 -4.36
CA LYS A 56 9.28 -2.46 -5.38
C LYS A 56 9.87 -3.84 -5.62
N LYS A 57 10.18 -4.15 -6.87
CA LYS A 57 10.98 -5.30 -7.28
C LYS A 57 11.76 -4.98 -8.56
N GLY A 58 13.08 -4.90 -8.45
CA GLY A 58 13.93 -4.47 -9.57
C GLY A 58 13.54 -3.07 -10.07
N ASP A 59 13.30 -2.95 -11.37
CA ASP A 59 12.92 -1.70 -12.06
C ASP A 59 11.40 -1.43 -12.07
N TYR A 60 10.63 -2.28 -11.39
CA TYR A 60 9.19 -2.10 -11.20
C TYR A 60 8.90 -1.61 -9.78
N SER A 61 8.10 -0.55 -9.67
CA SER A 61 7.56 -0.11 -8.39
C SER A 61 6.14 0.46 -8.49
N VAL A 62 5.36 0.26 -7.43
CA VAL A 62 4.01 0.82 -7.25
C VAL A 62 4.00 1.62 -5.97
N SER A 63 3.56 2.88 -6.04
CA SER A 63 3.24 3.72 -4.90
C SER A 63 1.73 3.94 -4.86
N LEU A 64 1.10 3.66 -3.73
CA LEU A 64 -0.33 3.81 -3.51
C LEU A 64 -0.55 4.76 -2.35
N TYR A 65 -1.39 5.77 -2.54
CA TYR A 65 -1.83 6.70 -1.51
C TYR A 65 -3.33 6.50 -1.29
N ILE A 66 -3.73 6.31 -0.04
CA ILE A 66 -5.11 6.06 0.36
C ILE A 66 -5.45 7.05 1.48
N ASN A 67 -6.48 7.85 1.29
CA ASN A 67 -7.02 8.73 2.31
C ASN A 67 -8.45 8.30 2.66
N SER A 68 -8.78 8.26 3.95
CA SER A 68 -10.12 7.92 4.45
C SER A 68 -11.23 8.80 3.89
N ASN A 69 -10.89 9.98 3.37
CA ASN A 69 -11.83 10.93 2.76
C ASN A 69 -12.19 10.60 1.30
N GLY A 70 -11.69 9.49 0.76
CA GLY A 70 -12.04 9.04 -0.59
C GLY A 70 -11.03 9.37 -1.68
N VAL A 71 -9.85 9.89 -1.33
CA VAL A 71 -8.78 10.19 -2.28
C VAL A 71 -7.85 9.01 -2.38
N TYR A 72 -7.77 8.41 -3.57
CA TYR A 72 -6.95 7.24 -3.85
C TYR A 72 -6.12 7.51 -5.10
N THR A 73 -4.80 7.43 -5.00
CA THR A 73 -3.92 7.61 -6.15
C THR A 73 -2.90 6.49 -6.21
N VAL A 74 -2.58 6.07 -7.43
CA VAL A 74 -1.47 5.14 -7.68
C VAL A 74 -0.47 5.79 -8.61
N THR A 75 0.80 5.56 -8.33
CA THR A 75 1.91 5.84 -9.23
C THR A 75 2.62 4.54 -9.54
N ILE A 76 2.75 4.20 -10.81
CA ILE A 76 3.45 3.02 -11.28
C ILE A 76 4.70 3.49 -12.00
N ASN A 77 5.85 2.97 -11.59
CA ASN A 77 7.10 3.11 -12.32
C ASN A 77 7.47 1.74 -12.89
N LYS A 78 7.65 1.69 -14.21
CA LYS A 78 8.09 0.49 -14.90
C LYS A 78 9.05 0.89 -16.02
N ASP A 79 10.26 0.32 -15.99
CA ASP A 79 11.27 0.54 -17.03
C ASP A 79 11.58 2.04 -17.24
N GLY A 80 11.56 2.82 -16.15
CA GLY A 80 11.80 4.26 -16.15
C GLY A 80 10.61 5.13 -16.60
N LYS A 81 9.48 4.52 -16.97
CA LYS A 81 8.24 5.24 -17.28
C LYS A 81 7.39 5.37 -16.02
N ILE A 82 7.01 6.60 -15.69
CA ILE A 82 6.19 6.93 -14.53
C ILE A 82 4.78 7.31 -15.00
N GLU A 83 3.78 6.61 -14.48
CA GLU A 83 2.36 6.89 -14.71
C GLU A 83 1.67 7.08 -13.37
N ALA A 84 0.97 8.21 -13.19
CA ALA A 84 0.17 8.49 -12.01
C ALA A 84 -1.30 8.64 -12.40
N LYS A 85 -2.20 8.06 -11.60
CA LYS A 85 -3.65 8.21 -11.80
C LYS A 85 -4.41 8.20 -10.47
N GLU A 86 -5.54 8.90 -10.45
CA GLU A 86 -6.58 8.68 -9.45
C GLU A 86 -7.27 7.33 -9.70
N LEU A 87 -7.70 6.70 -8.61
CA LEU A 87 -8.36 5.40 -8.64
C LEU A 87 -9.82 5.53 -8.22
N SER A 88 -10.68 4.77 -8.90
CA SER A 88 -11.96 4.38 -8.32
C SER A 88 -11.74 3.45 -7.11
N ARG A 89 -12.76 3.34 -6.24
CA ARG A 89 -12.73 2.40 -5.12
C ARG A 89 -12.52 0.96 -5.57
N GLU A 90 -13.15 0.56 -6.67
CA GLU A 90 -13.03 -0.80 -7.20
C GLU A 90 -11.60 -1.11 -7.68
N GLU A 91 -10.95 -0.16 -8.35
CA GLU A 91 -9.55 -0.30 -8.74
C GLU A 91 -8.61 -0.35 -7.52
N LEU A 92 -8.85 0.47 -6.51
CA LEU A 92 -8.12 0.43 -5.25
C LEU A 92 -8.22 -0.96 -4.60
N GLU A 93 -9.43 -1.48 -4.44
CA GLU A 93 -9.64 -2.81 -3.84
C GLU A 93 -8.92 -3.91 -4.63
N LYS A 94 -8.91 -3.81 -5.96
CA LYS A 94 -8.16 -4.72 -6.82
C LYS A 94 -6.66 -4.64 -6.56
N ILE A 95 -6.08 -3.43 -6.53
CA ILE A 95 -4.64 -3.22 -6.29
C ILE A 95 -4.25 -3.75 -4.91
N ILE A 96 -5.05 -3.51 -3.86
CA ILE A 96 -4.75 -4.01 -2.52
C ILE A 96 -4.78 -5.54 -2.48
N LYS A 97 -5.76 -6.18 -3.14
CA LYS A 97 -5.80 -7.64 -3.27
C LYS A 97 -4.60 -8.18 -4.04
N ASP A 98 -4.18 -7.50 -5.09
CA ASP A 98 -3.01 -7.89 -5.89
C ASP A 98 -1.72 -7.78 -5.04
N ILE A 99 -1.57 -6.72 -4.23
CA ILE A 99 -0.46 -6.58 -3.27
C ILE A 99 -0.47 -7.72 -2.26
N LEU A 100 -1.61 -7.95 -1.59
CA LEU A 100 -1.75 -8.99 -0.57
C LEU A 100 -1.43 -10.38 -1.14
N SER A 101 -2.01 -10.74 -2.28
CA SER A 101 -1.74 -12.03 -2.93
C SER A 101 -0.28 -12.18 -3.38
N THR A 102 0.34 -11.08 -3.82
CA THR A 102 1.76 -11.07 -4.19
C THR A 102 2.65 -11.42 -2.99
N ILE A 103 2.32 -10.94 -1.78
CA ILE A 103 3.14 -11.15 -0.58
C ILE A 103 2.73 -12.37 0.27
N SER A 104 1.47 -12.82 0.22
CA SER A 104 0.90 -13.74 1.22
C SER A 104 1.13 -15.24 1.03
N GLY A 105 1.73 -15.69 -0.08
CA GLY A 105 1.88 -17.13 -0.34
C GLY A 105 0.93 -17.61 -1.42
#